data_AF-A0A0L1L337-F1
#
_entry.id   AF-A0A0L1L337-F1
#
_cell.length_a   1.000
_cell.length_b   1.000
_cell.length_c   1.000
_cell.angle_alpha   90.00
_cell.angle_beta   90.00
_cell.angle_gamma   90.00
#
_symmetry.space_group_name_H-M   'P 1'
#
loop_
_entity.id
_entity.type
_entity.pdbx_description
1 polymer ?
#
loop_
_entity_poly.entity_id
_entity_poly.type
_entity_poly.pdbx_seq_one_letter_code
_entity_poly.pdbx_strand_id
1 'polypeptide(L)'
;LSLGLRENGSLEVPQDTGNGAPAGWYNGSPSPGERGPAIMLGHVNALGGNKGVFADLRQLTPGTEINAVRADGSTATFVMDRGAVYGKDNFPTFEVYGNTAGPELRLITCDGYDPATGLFDDNYVVYA
;
A
#
# COMPACT_ATOMS: atom_id res chain seq x y z
N LEU A 1 -0.17 7.18 11.33
CA LEU A 1 -1.43 7.33 10.56
C LEU A 1 -2.02 5.95 10.38
N SER A 2 -3.24 5.73 10.86
CA SER A 2 -3.93 4.45 10.75
C SER A 2 -5.18 4.59 9.89
N LEU A 3 -5.47 3.57 9.09
CA LEU A 3 -6.66 3.43 8.26
C LEU A 3 -7.51 2.29 8.82
N GLY A 4 -8.82 2.45 8.75
CA GLY A 4 -9.81 1.42 9.04
C GLY A 4 -10.52 0.92 7.79
N LEU A 5 -11.75 0.44 7.99
CA LEU A 5 -12.68 0.09 6.92
C LEU A 5 -13.81 1.11 6.88
N ARG A 6 -14.29 1.41 5.67
CA ARG A 6 -15.57 2.11 5.46
C ARG A 6 -16.74 1.17 5.78
N GLU A 7 -17.94 1.72 5.89
CA GLU A 7 -19.17 0.95 6.17
C GLU A 7 -19.43 -0.18 5.16
N ASN A 8 -19.04 0.01 3.90
CA ASN A 8 -19.17 -1.00 2.85
C ASN A 8 -18.05 -2.05 2.86
N GLY A 9 -17.18 -2.06 3.87
CA GLY A 9 -16.07 -3.00 4.02
C GLY A 9 -14.83 -2.70 3.17
N SER A 10 -14.83 -1.62 2.39
CA SER A 10 -13.63 -1.18 1.65
C SER A 10 -12.60 -0.53 2.58
N LEU A 11 -11.31 -0.68 2.29
CA LEU A 11 -10.24 0.00 3.02
C LEU A 11 -10.35 1.52 2.87
N GLU A 12 -10.27 2.22 3.99
CA GLU A 12 -10.02 3.66 3.95
C GLU A 12 -8.74 3.96 3.16
N VAL A 13 -8.72 5.10 2.48
CA VAL A 13 -7.52 5.58 1.77
C VAL A 13 -6.95 6.75 2.55
N PRO A 14 -5.62 6.97 2.53
CA PRO A 14 -5.03 8.11 3.22
C PRO A 14 -5.69 9.42 2.78
N GLN A 15 -5.93 10.33 3.72
CA GLN A 15 -6.39 11.66 3.34
C GLN A 15 -5.22 12.45 2.76
N ASP A 16 -5.45 13.09 1.62
CA ASP A 16 -4.53 14.09 1.13
C ASP A 16 -4.95 15.47 1.65
N THR A 17 -4.16 15.99 2.58
CA THR A 17 -4.37 17.31 3.21
C THR A 17 -3.45 18.39 2.62
N GLY A 18 -2.85 18.13 1.45
CA GLY A 18 -1.93 19.06 0.79
C GLY A 18 -0.46 18.95 1.23
N ASN A 19 -0.15 18.01 2.12
CA ASN A 19 1.20 17.74 2.62
C ASN A 19 1.76 16.41 2.09
N GLY A 20 1.64 16.18 0.78
CA GLY A 20 2.28 15.03 0.11
C GLY A 20 1.58 13.68 0.32
N ALA A 21 0.31 13.68 0.76
CA ALA A 21 -0.54 12.49 0.88
C ALA A 21 0.16 11.28 1.53
N PRO A 22 0.44 11.34 2.85
CA PRO A 22 1.28 10.35 3.52
C PRO A 22 0.70 8.94 3.46
N ALA A 23 1.56 7.92 3.54
CA ALA A 23 1.10 6.53 3.59
C ALA A 23 0.32 6.25 4.89
N GLY A 24 -0.68 5.39 4.81
CA GLY A 24 -1.49 4.95 5.94
C GLY A 24 -1.39 3.45 6.11
N TRP A 25 -1.17 3.01 7.35
CA TRP A 25 -1.22 1.58 7.71
C TRP A 25 -2.65 1.18 8.03
N TYR A 26 -3.13 0.07 7.46
CA TYR A 26 -4.42 -0.49 7.82
C TYR A 26 -4.33 -1.20 9.18
N ASN A 27 -4.98 -0.66 10.20
CA ASN A 27 -4.86 -1.14 11.59
C ASN A 27 -5.56 -2.49 11.85
N GLY A 28 -6.34 -3.00 10.89
CA GLY A 28 -6.85 -4.36 10.92
C GLY A 28 -5.83 -5.41 10.44
N SER A 29 -4.66 -4.98 9.95
CA SER A 29 -3.53 -5.86 9.62
C SER A 29 -2.53 -5.95 10.77
N PRO A 30 -1.69 -7.00 10.82
CA PRO A 30 -0.58 -7.09 11.77
C PRO A 30 0.34 -5.87 11.76
N SER A 31 0.99 -5.59 12.90
CA SER A 31 2.05 -4.58 12.91
C SER A 31 3.24 -5.08 12.07
N PRO A 32 3.99 -4.20 11.39
CA PRO A 32 5.17 -4.61 10.63
C PRO A 32 6.14 -5.46 11.47
N GLY A 33 6.47 -6.65 10.96
CA GLY A 33 7.36 -7.61 11.63
C GLY A 33 6.64 -8.68 12.47
N GLU A 34 5.33 -8.55 12.68
CA GLU A 34 4.51 -9.60 13.27
C GLU A 34 4.01 -10.59 12.21
N ARG A 35 3.57 -11.78 12.62
CA ARG A 35 3.08 -12.80 11.70
C ARG A 35 1.88 -12.28 10.88
N GLY A 36 1.94 -12.47 9.58
CA GLY A 36 0.95 -12.01 8.60
C GLY A 36 1.40 -10.75 7.85
N PRO A 37 0.61 -10.28 6.88
CA PRO A 37 0.98 -9.13 6.06
C PRO A 37 0.58 -7.81 6.72
N ALA A 38 1.54 -6.93 7.00
CA ALA A 38 1.25 -5.53 7.31
C ALA A 38 0.86 -4.78 6.02
N ILE A 39 -0.26 -4.06 6.03
CA ILE A 39 -0.80 -3.43 4.82
C ILE A 39 -0.65 -1.91 4.89
N MET A 40 0.06 -1.32 3.94
CA MET A 40 0.19 0.13 3.79
C MET A 40 -0.37 0.61 2.45
N LEU A 41 -1.18 1.66 2.51
CA LEU A 41 -1.76 2.32 1.34
C LEU A 41 -1.14 3.71 1.18
N GLY A 42 -0.91 4.12 -0.07
CA GLY A 42 -0.39 5.43 -0.40
C GLY A 42 -0.81 5.87 -1.79
N HIS A 43 -0.95 7.18 -2.00
CA HIS A 43 -1.37 7.71 -3.30
C HIS A 43 -0.22 7.79 -4.30
N VAL A 44 -0.54 7.62 -5.58
CA VAL A 44 0.38 7.88 -6.70
C VAL A 44 0.48 9.39 -7.00
N ASN A 45 -0.61 10.12 -6.82
CA ASN A 45 -0.73 11.57 -7.01
C ASN A 45 -1.23 12.27 -5.74
N ALA A 46 -0.94 13.56 -5.63
CA ALA A 46 -1.40 14.41 -4.55
C ALA A 46 -2.04 15.71 -5.08
N LEU A 47 -2.75 16.42 -4.21
CA LEU A 47 -3.41 17.69 -4.46
C LEU A 47 -2.44 18.71 -5.04
N GLY A 48 -2.96 19.57 -5.92
CA GLY A 48 -2.16 20.57 -6.62
C GLY A 48 -1.26 20.02 -7.73
N GLY A 49 -1.48 18.77 -8.17
CA GLY A 49 -0.69 18.14 -9.24
C GLY A 49 0.66 17.58 -8.75
N ASN A 50 0.82 17.42 -7.44
CA ASN A 50 2.04 16.90 -6.85
C ASN A 50 2.11 15.38 -6.95
N LYS A 51 3.31 14.82 -6.76
CA LYS A 51 3.48 13.38 -6.55
C LYS A 51 2.96 12.98 -5.17
N GLY A 52 2.26 11.85 -5.10
CA GLY A 52 1.92 11.21 -3.83
C GLY A 52 3.10 10.41 -3.27
N VAL A 53 2.98 9.96 -2.02
CA VAL A 53 4.03 9.18 -1.32
C VAL A 53 4.48 7.93 -2.07
N PHE A 54 3.61 7.31 -2.87
CA PHE A 54 3.88 6.09 -3.65
C PHE A 54 3.97 6.34 -5.16
N ALA A 55 4.17 7.59 -5.58
CA ALA A 55 4.33 7.95 -7.00
C ALA A 55 5.40 7.13 -7.74
N ASP A 56 6.49 6.79 -7.04
CA ASP A 56 7.63 6.09 -7.60
C ASP A 56 7.69 4.60 -7.14
N LEU A 57 6.62 4.07 -6.52
CA LEU A 57 6.59 2.69 -5.98
C LEU A 57 6.89 1.63 -7.05
N ARG A 58 6.52 1.90 -8.30
CA ARG A 58 6.76 1.02 -9.46
C ARG A 58 8.23 0.92 -9.88
N GLN A 59 9.08 1.82 -9.39
CA GLN A 59 10.51 1.82 -9.66
C GLN A 59 11.29 0.91 -8.71
N LEU A 60 10.65 0.44 -7.62
CA LEU A 60 11.27 -0.54 -6.75
C LEU A 60 11.49 -1.85 -7.50
N THR A 61 12.59 -2.52 -7.19
CA THR A 61 12.97 -3.79 -7.81
C THR A 61 13.16 -4.87 -6.75
N PRO A 62 12.97 -6.15 -7.10
CA PRO A 62 13.27 -7.26 -6.20
C PRO A 62 14.68 -7.13 -5.60
N GLY A 63 14.80 -7.36 -4.29
CA GLY A 63 16.03 -7.12 -3.53
C GLY A 63 16.14 -5.73 -2.87
N THR A 64 15.20 -4.81 -3.14
CA THR A 64 15.18 -3.50 -2.48
C THR A 64 14.80 -3.65 -1.01
N GLU A 65 15.62 -3.12 -0.11
CA GLU A 65 15.32 -3.08 1.33
C GLU A 65 14.24 -2.03 1.64
N ILE A 66 13.27 -2.41 2.47
CA ILE A 66 12.18 -1.56 2.93
C ILE A 66 12.17 -1.57 4.46
N ASN A 67 12.33 -0.39 5.06
CA ASN A 67 12.40 -0.23 6.51
C ASN A 67 11.12 0.42 7.05
N ALA A 68 10.40 -0.30 7.91
CA ALA A 68 9.20 0.18 8.59
C ALA A 68 9.54 0.52 10.06
N VAL A 69 9.61 1.81 10.37
CA VAL A 69 9.81 2.30 11.74
C VAL A 69 8.51 2.18 12.52
N ARG A 70 8.55 1.50 13.67
CA ARG A 70 7.41 1.24 14.55
C ARG A 70 7.31 2.30 15.64
N ALA A 71 6.12 2.42 16.23
CA ALA A 71 5.87 3.38 17.31
C ALA A 71 6.68 3.11 18.59
N ASP A 72 7.15 1.86 18.78
CA ASP A 72 8.03 1.47 19.88
C ASP A 72 9.52 1.84 19.65
N GLY A 73 9.84 2.43 18.50
CA GLY A 73 11.20 2.83 18.11
C GLY A 73 12.01 1.72 17.45
N SER A 74 11.48 0.50 17.31
CA SER A 74 12.11 -0.57 16.53
C SER A 74 11.86 -0.41 15.03
N THR A 75 12.66 -1.09 14.22
CA THR A 75 12.50 -1.12 12.76
C THR A 75 12.30 -2.56 12.30
N ALA A 76 11.22 -2.80 11.56
CA ALA A 76 11.03 -4.03 10.80
C ALA A 76 11.60 -3.84 9.39
N THR A 77 12.53 -4.70 9.00
CA THR A 77 13.18 -4.66 7.69
C THR A 77 12.63 -5.78 6.80
N PHE A 78 12.22 -5.40 5.60
CA PHE A 78 11.71 -6.29 4.56
C PHE A 78 12.57 -6.15 3.31
N VAL A 79 12.50 -7.13 2.43
CA VAL A 79 13.15 -7.07 1.13
C VAL A 79 12.09 -7.33 0.08
N MET A 80 11.93 -6.39 -0.85
CA MET A 80 10.98 -6.54 -1.94
C MET A 80 11.23 -7.87 -2.68
N ASP A 81 10.17 -8.66 -2.79
CA ASP A 81 10.15 -9.90 -3.57
C ASP A 81 9.65 -9.62 -4.99
N ARG A 82 8.46 -9.01 -5.11
CA ARG A 82 7.83 -8.75 -6.40
C ARG A 82 6.84 -7.59 -6.36
N GLY A 83 6.51 -7.09 -7.54
CA GLY A 83 5.38 -6.20 -7.78
C GLY A 83 4.33 -6.88 -8.66
N ALA A 84 3.05 -6.59 -8.44
CA ALA A 84 1.96 -7.07 -9.28
C ALA A 84 0.88 -6.01 -9.47
N VAL A 85 0.25 -6.01 -10.63
CA VAL A 85 -0.88 -5.14 -10.97
C VAL A 85 -2.17 -5.98 -10.92
N TYR A 86 -3.18 -5.47 -10.25
CA TYR A 86 -4.50 -6.10 -10.18
C TYR A 86 -5.59 -5.08 -10.49
N GLY A 87 -6.47 -5.44 -11.43
CA GLY A 87 -7.69 -4.66 -11.69
C GLY A 87 -8.59 -4.61 -10.46
N LYS A 88 -9.18 -3.45 -10.20
CA LYS A 88 -10.06 -3.23 -9.03
C LYS A 88 -11.26 -4.16 -9.02
N ASP A 89 -11.79 -4.51 -10.20
CA ASP A 89 -12.93 -5.41 -10.35
C ASP A 89 -12.59 -6.90 -10.15
N ASN A 90 -11.31 -7.26 -10.21
CA ASN A 90 -10.83 -8.63 -10.05
C ASN A 90 -9.69 -8.70 -9.01
N PHE A 91 -9.79 -7.87 -7.97
CA PHE A 91 -8.75 -7.75 -6.97
C PHE A 91 -8.66 -9.03 -6.11
N PRO A 92 -7.50 -9.70 -6.04
CA PRO A 92 -7.37 -10.97 -5.33
C PRO A 92 -7.24 -10.75 -3.82
N THR A 93 -8.37 -10.45 -3.16
CA THR A 93 -8.46 -10.11 -1.73
C THR A 93 -7.69 -11.07 -0.82
N PHE A 94 -7.82 -12.38 -1.04
CA PHE A 94 -7.12 -13.38 -0.21
C PHE A 94 -5.62 -13.44 -0.45
N GLU A 95 -5.14 -13.18 -1.67
CA GLU A 95 -3.70 -13.16 -1.96
C GLU A 95 -3.03 -11.94 -1.31
N VAL A 96 -3.71 -10.78 -1.36
CA VAL A 96 -3.14 -9.53 -0.85
C VAL A 96 -3.28 -9.42 0.66
N TYR A 97 -4.46 -9.72 1.22
CA TYR A 97 -4.78 -9.47 2.63
C TYR A 97 -4.83 -10.73 3.49
N GLY A 98 -4.75 -11.92 2.89
CA GLY A 98 -4.82 -13.19 3.62
C GLY A 98 -3.63 -13.40 4.56
N ASN A 99 -3.87 -14.15 5.64
CA ASN A 99 -2.83 -14.48 6.60
C ASN A 99 -1.70 -15.28 5.95
N THR A 100 -0.47 -14.96 6.32
CA THR A 100 0.73 -15.67 5.90
C THR A 100 1.44 -16.31 7.10
N ALA A 101 2.33 -17.27 6.82
CA ALA A 101 2.99 -18.05 7.88
C ALA A 101 4.04 -17.24 8.66
N GLY A 102 4.61 -16.20 8.03
CA GLY A 102 5.63 -15.32 8.58
C GLY A 102 5.23 -13.84 8.47
N PRO A 103 6.12 -12.92 8.88
CA PRO A 103 5.93 -11.49 8.69
C PRO A 103 6.08 -11.13 7.21
N GLU A 104 5.14 -10.36 6.69
CA GLU A 104 5.19 -9.83 5.33
C GLU A 104 4.71 -8.38 5.30
N LEU A 105 4.97 -7.70 4.19
CA LEU A 105 4.55 -6.33 3.92
C LEU A 105 3.84 -6.26 2.57
N ARG A 106 2.79 -5.43 2.51
CA ARG A 106 2.12 -5.02 1.26
C ARG A 106 2.12 -3.51 1.17
N LEU A 107 2.71 -2.97 0.11
CA LEU A 107 2.58 -1.55 -0.24
C LEU A 107 1.64 -1.43 -1.44
N ILE A 108 0.56 -0.67 -1.30
CA ILE A 108 -0.53 -0.61 -2.29
C ILE A 108 -0.73 0.82 -2.76
N THR A 109 -0.77 1.02 -4.08
CA THR A 109 -1.11 2.30 -4.70
C THR A 109 -2.01 2.10 -5.93
N CYS A 110 -2.62 3.19 -6.43
CA CYS A 110 -3.39 3.17 -7.67
C CYS A 110 -2.47 3.04 -8.89
N ASP A 111 -2.88 2.27 -9.90
CA ASP A 111 -2.19 2.12 -11.19
C ASP A 111 -3.22 2.07 -12.34
N GLY A 112 -2.77 1.99 -13.59
CA GLY A 112 -3.67 1.82 -14.74
C GLY A 112 -4.57 3.03 -14.97
N TYR A 113 -3.98 4.22 -15.12
CA TYR A 113 -4.74 5.43 -15.43
C TYR A 113 -5.38 5.35 -16.81
N ASP A 114 -6.71 5.45 -16.87
CA ASP A 114 -7.47 5.60 -18.09
C ASP A 114 -7.77 7.09 -18.36
N PRO A 115 -7.18 7.70 -19.41
CA PRO A 115 -7.44 9.10 -19.74
C PRO A 115 -8.87 9.37 -20.25
N ALA A 116 -9.60 8.34 -20.69
CA ALA A 116 -10.98 8.50 -21.15
C ALA A 116 -11.97 8.70 -19.99
N THR A 117 -11.74 8.02 -18.87
CA THR A 117 -12.56 8.12 -17.66
C THR A 117 -11.97 9.05 -16.60
N GLY A 118 -10.65 9.29 -16.67
CA GLY A 118 -9.89 10.04 -15.67
C GLY A 118 -9.67 9.25 -14.37
N LEU A 119 -9.85 7.93 -14.40
CA LEU A 119 -9.75 7.05 -13.24
C LEU A 119 -8.52 6.15 -13.32
N PHE A 120 -8.13 5.61 -12.17
CA PHE A 120 -7.18 4.51 -12.07
C PHE A 120 -7.98 3.23 -11.90
N ASP A 121 -7.87 2.31 -12.85
CA ASP A 121 -8.69 1.08 -12.85
C ASP A 121 -7.98 -0.09 -12.16
N ASP A 122 -6.68 0.05 -11.91
CA ASP A 122 -5.85 -0.96 -11.28
C ASP A 122 -5.29 -0.51 -9.92
N ASN A 123 -4.76 -1.47 -9.18
CA ASN A 123 -3.85 -1.25 -8.07
C ASN A 123 -2.51 -1.94 -8.37
N TYR A 124 -1.42 -1.28 -8.01
CA TYR A 124 -0.10 -1.89 -7.94
C TYR A 124 0.23 -2.27 -6.50
N VAL A 125 0.66 -3.52 -6.30
CA VAL A 125 0.97 -4.11 -5.00
C VAL A 125 2.43 -4.57 -5.01
N VAL A 126 3.23 -4.04 -4.09
CA VAL A 126 4.55 -4.58 -3.76
C VAL A 126 4.42 -5.60 -2.63
N TYR A 127 5.07 -6.74 -2.81
CA TYR A 127 5.19 -7.82 -1.83
C TYR A 127 6.62 -7.84 -1.29
N ALA A 128 6.76 -7.88 0.03
CA ALA A 128 8.05 -7.92 0.73
C ALA A 128 7.94 -8.66 2.06
#